data_AF-A0A1G7KY50-F1
#
_entry.id   AF-A0A1G7KY50-F1
#
_cell.length_a   1.000
_cell.length_b   1.000
_cell.length_c   1.000
_cell.angle_alpha   90.00
_cell.angle_beta   90.00
_cell.angle_gamma   90.00
#
_symmetry.space_group_name_H-M   'P 1'
#
loop_
_entity.id
_entity.type
_entity.pdbx_description
1 polymer ?
#
loop_
_entity_poly.entity_id
_entity_poly.type
_entity_poly.pdbx_seq_one_letter_code
_entity_poly.pdbx_strand_id
1 'polypeptide(L)'
;MAFAWRQADLATRAGVSESTIKAAEKGSPVSSENLLRLLLALGHGSDVIKMLDAPHYPDLDAQARFFEMKPTASPALAKKRVRPKA
;
A
#
# COMPACT_ATOMS: atom_id res chain seq x y z
N MET A 1 -10.59 -4.32 -16.71
CA MET A 1 -10.62 -5.77 -17.00
C MET A 1 -10.45 -6.50 -15.69
N ALA A 2 -11.46 -7.23 -15.22
CA ALA A 2 -11.31 -8.09 -14.05
C ALA A 2 -10.52 -9.32 -14.48
N PHE A 3 -9.31 -9.50 -13.97
CA PHE A 3 -8.55 -10.74 -14.17
C PHE A 3 -9.39 -11.90 -13.63
N ALA A 4 -9.83 -12.81 -14.50
CA ALA A 4 -10.55 -14.01 -14.11
C ALA A 4 -9.59 -15.06 -13.53
N TRP A 5 -8.78 -14.67 -12.56
CA TRP A 5 -7.91 -15.61 -11.85
C TRP A 5 -8.72 -16.39 -10.84
N ARG A 6 -8.49 -17.70 -10.81
CA ARG A 6 -8.95 -18.53 -9.71
C ARG A 6 -8.01 -18.32 -8.53
N GLN A 7 -8.51 -18.59 -7.33
CA GLN A 7 -7.70 -18.52 -6.10
C GLN A 7 -6.42 -19.36 -6.21
N ALA A 8 -6.48 -20.52 -6.87
CA ALA A 8 -5.33 -21.39 -7.13
C ALA A 8 -4.26 -20.74 -8.03
N ASP A 9 -4.68 -19.96 -9.03
CA ASP A 9 -3.75 -19.25 -9.94
C ASP A 9 -3.02 -18.14 -9.18
N LEU A 10 -3.76 -17.38 -8.38
CA LEU A 10 -3.19 -16.33 -7.54
C LEU A 10 -2.26 -16.90 -6.47
N ALA A 11 -2.64 -18.00 -5.82
CA ALA A 11 -1.82 -18.70 -4.85
C ALA A 11 -0.47 -19.13 -5.46
N THR A 12 -0.52 -19.71 -6.65
CA THR A 12 0.67 -20.13 -7.40
C THR A 12 1.55 -18.93 -7.75
N ARG A 13 0.95 -17.86 -8.27
CA ARG A 13 1.67 -16.64 -8.67
C ARG A 13 2.30 -15.91 -7.48
N ALA A 14 1.62 -15.89 -6.33
CA ALA A 14 2.10 -15.28 -5.10
C ALA A 14 3.05 -16.19 -4.29
N GLY A 15 3.16 -17.48 -4.63
CA GLY A 15 3.95 -18.44 -3.86
C GLY A 15 3.42 -18.63 -2.44
N VAL A 16 2.08 -18.71 -2.28
CA VAL A 16 1.40 -18.94 -1.00
C VAL A 16 0.38 -20.08 -1.14
N SER A 17 -0.14 -20.57 -0.02
CA SER A 17 -1.22 -21.56 -0.04
C SER A 17 -2.55 -20.94 -0.48
N GLU A 18 -3.42 -21.73 -1.11
CA GLU A 18 -4.79 -21.30 -1.44
C GLU A 18 -5.60 -20.94 -0.18
N SER A 19 -5.31 -21.59 0.96
CA SER A 19 -5.90 -21.23 2.26
C SER A 19 -5.55 -19.80 2.69
N THR A 20 -4.36 -19.31 2.35
CA THR A 20 -3.94 -17.93 2.62
C THR A 20 -4.77 -16.95 1.79
N ILE A 21 -5.05 -17.28 0.54
CA ILE A 21 -5.93 -16.46 -0.32
C ILE A 21 -7.33 -16.37 0.29
N LYS A 22 -7.91 -17.52 0.66
CA LYS A 22 -9.25 -17.58 1.28
C LYS A 22 -9.31 -16.81 2.60
N ALA A 23 -8.26 -16.89 3.41
CA ALA A 23 -8.15 -16.13 4.65
C ALA A 23 -8.12 -14.62 4.37
N ALA A 24 -7.30 -14.17 3.43
CA ALA A 24 -7.20 -12.76 3.05
C ALA A 24 -8.53 -12.22 2.49
N GLU A 25 -9.21 -12.96 1.62
CA GLU A 25 -10.52 -12.58 1.07
C GLU A 25 -11.62 -12.50 2.13
N LYS A 26 -11.56 -13.36 3.15
CA LYS A 26 -12.46 -13.33 4.31
C LYS A 26 -12.15 -12.17 5.27
N GLY A 27 -11.08 -11.41 5.04
CA GLY A 27 -10.59 -10.37 5.95
C GLY A 27 -9.95 -10.93 7.23
N SER A 28 -9.52 -12.20 7.20
CA SER A 28 -8.77 -12.78 8.32
C SER A 28 -7.33 -12.25 8.34
N PRO A 29 -6.71 -12.14 9.52
CA PRO A 29 -5.31 -11.72 9.62
C PRO A 29 -4.40 -12.63 8.81
N VAL A 30 -3.52 -12.02 8.02
CA VAL A 30 -2.44 -12.69 7.29
C VAL A 30 -1.11 -12.06 7.68
N SER A 31 -0.02 -12.82 7.58
CA SER A 31 1.32 -12.27 7.85
C SER A 31 1.66 -11.15 6.87
N SER A 32 2.47 -10.19 7.31
CA SER A 32 2.93 -9.07 6.48
C SER A 32 3.64 -9.54 5.22
N GLU A 33 4.40 -10.65 5.32
CA GLU A 33 5.07 -11.27 4.19
C GLU A 33 4.07 -11.82 3.16
N ASN A 34 3.03 -12.53 3.60
CA ASN A 34 2.01 -13.06 2.70
C ASN A 34 1.23 -11.92 2.03
N LEU A 35 0.91 -10.86 2.78
CA LEU A 35 0.27 -9.67 2.22
C LEU A 35 1.13 -9.03 1.11
N LEU A 36 2.44 -8.88 1.36
CA LEU A 36 3.39 -8.36 0.37
C LEU A 36 3.43 -9.21 -0.90
N ARG A 37 3.53 -10.54 -0.76
CA ARG A 37 3.53 -11.47 -1.89
C ARG A 37 2.24 -11.37 -2.72
N LEU A 38 1.09 -11.22 -2.07
CA LEU A 38 -0.20 -11.05 -2.74
C LEU A 38 -0.30 -9.74 -3.52
N LEU A 39 0.11 -8.63 -2.91
CA LEU A 39 0.13 -7.32 -3.57
C LEU A 39 1.05 -7.32 -4.80
N LEU A 40 2.23 -7.93 -4.68
CA LEU A 40 3.15 -8.09 -5.81
C LEU A 40 2.56 -8.95 -6.93
N ALA A 41 1.93 -10.07 -6.60
CA ALA A 41 1.29 -10.96 -7.58
C ALA A 41 0.17 -10.26 -8.36
N LEU A 42 -0.59 -9.39 -7.69
CA LEU A 42 -1.67 -8.59 -8.28
C LEU A 42 -1.18 -7.34 -9.05
N GLY A 43 0.13 -7.07 -9.08
CA GLY A 43 0.69 -5.91 -9.76
C GLY A 43 0.62 -4.61 -8.94
N HIS A 44 0.26 -4.68 -7.66
CA HIS A 44 0.23 -3.55 -6.72
C HIS A 44 1.58 -3.29 -6.03
N GLY A 45 2.70 -3.70 -6.64
CA GLY A 45 4.04 -3.48 -6.10
C GLY A 45 4.35 -2.00 -5.86
N SER A 46 3.84 -1.09 -6.69
CA SER A 46 3.98 0.35 -6.45
C SER A 46 3.24 0.83 -5.21
N ASP A 47 2.13 0.19 -4.85
CA ASP A 47 1.33 0.57 -3.69
C ASP A 47 2.00 0.10 -2.39
N VAL A 48 2.77 -1.01 -2.44
CA VAL A 48 3.68 -1.41 -1.36
C VAL A 48 4.72 -0.31 -1.09
N ILE A 49 5.35 0.23 -2.14
CA ILE A 49 6.35 1.30 -1.97
C ILE A 49 5.70 2.54 -1.35
N LYS A 50 4.52 2.96 -1.85
CA LYS A 50 3.76 4.07 -1.25
C LYS A 50 3.37 3.81 0.21
N MET A 51 3.08 2.57 0.58
CA MET A 51 2.79 2.18 1.96
C MET A 51 4.04 2.30 2.83
N LEU A 52 5.22 1.90 2.33
CA LEU A 52 6.49 2.05 3.05
C LEU A 52 6.92 3.51 3.19
N ASP A 53 6.60 4.35 2.19
CA ASP A 53 6.83 5.79 2.23
C ASP A 53 5.78 6.54 3.08
N ALA A 54 4.68 5.88 3.45
CA ALA A 54 3.65 6.51 4.26
C ALA A 54 4.14 6.75 5.68
N PRO A 55 3.73 7.87 6.33
CA PRO A 55 3.92 8.06 7.75
C PRO A 55 3.43 6.83 8.54
N HIS A 56 4.17 6.44 9.57
CA HIS A 56 3.70 5.39 10.47
C HIS A 56 2.45 5.89 11.20
N TYR A 57 1.33 5.19 11.00
CA TYR A 57 0.09 5.45 11.72
C TYR A 57 -0.04 4.44 12.86
N PRO A 58 -0.22 4.90 14.11
CA PRO A 58 -0.37 4.00 15.25
C PRO A 58 -1.69 3.21 15.20
N ASP A 59 -2.73 3.78 14.57
CA ASP A 59 -4.05 3.17 14.42
C ASP A 59 -4.77 3.71 13.16
N LEU A 60 -5.91 3.09 12.84
CA LEU A 60 -6.73 3.46 11.67
C LEU A 60 -7.32 4.86 11.79
N ASP A 61 -7.62 5.34 13.01
CA ASP A 61 -8.18 6.67 13.24
C ASP A 61 -7.13 7.76 12.97
N ALA A 62 -5.88 7.53 13.37
CA ALA A 62 -4.75 8.41 13.08
C ALA A 62 -4.48 8.48 11.57
N GLN A 63 -4.62 7.36 10.85
CA GLN A 63 -4.56 7.34 9.40
C GLN A 63 -5.69 8.17 8.78
N ALA A 64 -6.94 7.99 9.22
CA ALA A 64 -8.08 8.74 8.72
C ALA A 64 -7.88 10.25 8.93
N ARG A 65 -7.48 10.68 10.14
CA ARG A 65 -7.16 12.08 10.46
C ARG A 65 -6.05 12.65 9.59
N PHE A 66 -5.01 11.87 9.27
CA PHE A 66 -3.97 12.32 8.36
C PHE A 66 -4.51 12.61 6.96
N PHE A 67 -5.40 11.75 6.43
CA PHE A 67 -6.01 11.98 5.12
C PHE A 67 -7.01 13.14 5.12
N GLU A 68 -7.74 13.35 6.21
CA GLU A 68 -8.63 14.51 6.39
C GLU A 68 -7.84 15.83 6.49
N MET A 69 -6.70 15.83 7.18
CA MET A 69 -5.86 17.01 7.35
C MET A 69 -4.95 17.28 6.15
N LYS A 70 -4.77 16.31 5.23
CA LYS A 70 -3.95 16.49 4.03
C LYS A 70 -4.64 17.52 3.14
N PRO A 71 -4.10 18.74 2.98
CA PRO A 71 -4.66 19.68 2.03
C PRO A 71 -4.53 19.06 0.64
N THR A 72 -5.59 19.10 -0.17
CA THR A 72 -5.52 18.85 -1.61
C THR A 72 -4.67 19.92 -2.29
N ALA A 73 -3.36 19.86 -2.09
CA ALA A 73 -2.41 20.72 -2.74
C ALA A 73 -1.14 19.92 -3.00
N SER A 74 -0.85 19.68 -4.29
CA SER A 74 0.53 19.45 -4.71
C SER A 74 1.41 20.48 -4.01
N PRO A 75 2.45 20.07 -3.26
CA PRO A 75 3.36 21.05 -2.73
C PRO A 75 4.09 21.63 -3.95
N ALA A 76 3.66 22.81 -4.39
CA ALA A 76 4.54 23.68 -5.14
C ALA A 76 5.80 23.79 -4.29
N LEU A 77 6.89 23.16 -4.75
CA LEU A 77 8.20 23.25 -4.13
C LEU A 77 8.43 24.73 -3.82
N ALA A 78 8.30 25.10 -2.55
CA ALA A 78 8.58 26.44 -2.09
C ALA A 78 10.06 26.64 -2.35
N LYS A 79 10.38 27.21 -3.51
CA LYS A 79 11.73 27.62 -3.90
C LYS A 79 12.16 28.62 -2.84
N LYS A 80 12.80 28.11 -1.78
CA LYS A 80 13.53 28.90 -0.80
C LYS A 80 14.66 29.56 -1.58
N ARG A 81 14.38 30.72 -2.17
CA ARG A 81 15.39 31.57 -2.79
C ARG A 81 16.32 32.02 -1.67
N VAL A 82 17.42 31.30 -1.50
CA VAL A 82 18.53 31.74 -0.68
C VAL A 82 19.07 33.01 -1.36
N ARG A 83 18.91 34.16 -0.72
CA ARG A 83 19.50 35.41 -1.17
C ARG A 83 21.03 35.27 -1.01
N PRO A 84 21.84 35.54 -2.05
CA PRO A 84 23.28 35.61 -1.86
C PRO A 84 23.58 36.78 -0.92
N LYS A 85 24.45 36.54 0.06
CA LYS A 85 24.95 37.58 0.98
C LYS A 85 25.86 38.51 0.18
N ALA A 86 25.58 39.81 0.25
CA ALA A 86 26.41 40.87 -0.33
C ALA A 86 27.78 40.94 0.37
#